data_AF-A0A6L3C9S1-F1
#
_entry.id   AF-A0A6L3C9S1-F1
#
_cell.length_a   1.000
_cell.length_b   1.000
_cell.length_c   1.000
_cell.angle_alpha   90.00
_cell.angle_beta   90.00
_cell.angle_gamma   90.00
#
_symmetry.space_group_name_H-M   'P 1'
#
loop_
_entity.id
_entity.type
_entity.pdbx_description
1 polymer ?
#
loop_
_entity_poly.entity_id
_entity_poly.type
_entity_poly.pdbx_seq_one_letter_code
_entity_poly.pdbx_strand_id
1 'polypeptide(L)' 'AGLNTEADAIEKAVDSVLAEGYRTLDISAGNDRPLTTTQVGDMIAGLVSG' A
#
# COMPACT_ATOMS: atom_id res chain seq x y z
N ALA A 1 -25.13 -4.17 7.65
CA ALA A 1 -24.14 -5.08 7.06
C ALA A 1 -22.83 -4.32 6.90
N GLY A 2 -21.67 -4.98 7.00
CA GLY A 2 -20.35 -4.34 6.85
C GLY A 2 -19.95 -4.15 5.39
N LEU A 3 -19.09 -3.16 5.13
CA LEU A 3 -18.48 -2.87 3.83
C LEU A 3 -17.26 -3.77 3.59
N ASN A 4 -17.47 -5.08 3.60
CA ASN A 4 -16.38 -6.05 3.59
C ASN A 4 -15.65 -6.05 2.23
N THR A 5 -16.37 -5.89 1.12
CA THR A 5 -15.75 -5.82 -0.21
C THR A 5 -14.82 -4.61 -0.32
N GLU A 6 -15.24 -3.48 0.22
CA GLU A 6 -14.46 -2.24 0.25
C GLU A 6 -13.23 -2.39 1.16
N ALA A 7 -13.38 -3.06 2.32
CA ALA A 7 -12.26 -3.36 3.21
C ALA A 7 -11.23 -4.27 2.52
N ASP A 8 -11.67 -5.37 1.91
CA ASP A 8 -10.82 -6.31 1.18
C ASP A 8 -10.04 -5.61 0.04
N ALA A 9 -10.64 -4.61 -0.60
CA ALA A 9 -9.99 -3.85 -1.66
C ALA A 9 -8.80 -3.04 -1.12
N ILE A 10 -8.94 -2.41 0.05
CA ILE A 10 -7.83 -1.70 0.70
C ILE A 10 -6.73 -2.67 1.12
N GLU A 11 -7.10 -3.80 1.73
CA GLU A 11 -6.13 -4.82 2.19
C GLU A 11 -5.29 -5.35 1.03
N LYS A 12 -5.92 -5.70 -0.10
CA LYS A 12 -5.22 -6.17 -1.31
C LYS A 12 -4.28 -5.12 -1.91
N ALA A 13 -4.69 -3.84 -1.89
CA ALA A 13 -3.85 -2.76 -2.40
C ALA A 13 -2.60 -2.56 -1.53
N VAL A 14 -2.74 -2.61 -0.20
CA VAL A 14 -1.62 -2.56 0.74
C VAL A 14 -0.67 -3.75 0.52
N ASP A 15 -1.21 -4.96 0.42
CA ASP A 15 -0.42 -6.17 0.18
C ASP A 15 0.38 -6.10 -1.12
N SER A 16 -0.22 -5.55 -2.19
CA SER A 16 0.45 -5.39 -3.49
C SER A 16 1.62 -4.42 -3.41
N VAL A 17 1.45 -3.25 -2.78
CA VAL A 17 2.52 -2.27 -2.56
C VAL A 17 3.66 -2.90 -1.75
N LEU A 18 3.32 -3.69 -0.72
CA LEU A 18 4.33 -4.34 0.11
C LEU A 18 5.05 -5.48 -0.65
N ALA A 19 4.36 -6.24 -1.49
CA ALA A 19 4.94 -7.29 -2.32
C ALA A 19 5.93 -6.75 -3.36
N GLU A 20 5.72 -5.53 -3.85
CA GLU A 20 6.63 -4.84 -4.78
C GLU A 20 7.87 -4.24 -4.11
N GLY A 21 7.97 -4.34 -2.77
CA GLY A 21 9.12 -3.84 -2.00
C GLY A 21 9.06 -2.35 -1.68
N TYR A 22 7.91 -1.70 -1.88
CA TYR A 22 7.71 -0.32 -1.45
C TYR A 22 7.42 -0.26 0.05
N ARG A 23 8.10 0.64 0.75
CA ARG A 23 8.02 0.78 2.22
C ARG A 23 8.01 2.26 2.59
N THR A 24 7.46 2.61 3.74
CA THR A 24 7.82 3.85 4.44
C THR A 24 9.10 3.64 5.24
N LEU A 25 9.75 4.74 5.65
CA LEU A 25 11.06 4.70 6.31
C LEU A 25 11.09 3.84 7.59
N ASP A 26 9.99 3.80 8.34
CA ASP A 26 9.85 3.07 9.61
C ASP A 26 9.84 1.54 9.45
N ILE A 27 9.48 1.03 8.27
CA ILE A 27 9.39 -0.41 7.97
C ILE A 27 10.32 -0.85 6.82
N SER A 28 11.20 0.05 6.36
CA SER A 28 12.21 -0.28 5.34
C SER A 28 13.42 -0.99 5.95
N ALA A 29 13.96 -1.99 5.27
CA ALA A 29 15.17 -2.70 5.66
C ALA A 29 16.12 -2.93 4.47
N GLY A 30 17.43 -2.95 4.72
CA GLY A 30 18.43 -3.29 3.71
C GLY A 30 18.40 -2.38 2.48
N ASN A 31 18.07 -2.96 1.32
CA ASN A 31 18.04 -2.28 0.01
C ASN A 31 16.62 -1.85 -0.41
N ASP A 32 15.67 -1.80 0.53
CA ASP A 32 14.33 -1.30 0.26
C ASP A 32 14.36 0.13 -0.29
N ARG A 33 13.32 0.50 -1.02
CA ARG A 33 13.15 1.86 -1.57
C ARG A 33 12.12 2.61 -0.73
N PRO A 34 12.53 3.31 0.34
CA PRO A 34 11.58 4.02 1.18
C PRO A 34 10.93 5.16 0.41
N LEU A 35 9.61 5.22 0.48
CA LEU A 35 8.75 6.23 -0.09
C LEU A 35 8.22 7.15 1.02
N THR A 36 7.83 8.36 0.62
CA THR A 36 7.13 9.30 1.51
C THR A 36 5.70 8.84 1.80
N THR A 37 5.09 9.39 2.85
CA THR A 37 3.70 9.13 3.20
C THR A 37 2.74 9.37 2.03
N THR A 38 2.92 10.47 1.29
CA THR A 38 2.08 10.81 0.14
C THR A 38 2.26 9.80 -0.99
N GLN A 39 3.50 9.40 -1.32
CA GLN A 39 3.75 8.44 -2.40
C GLN A 39 3.13 7.07 -2.13
N VAL A 40 3.23 6.56 -0.89
CA VAL A 40 2.59 5.29 -0.51
C VAL A 40 1.06 5.41 -0.58
N GLY A 41 0.51 6.53 -0.09
CA GLY A 41 -0.92 6.81 -0.18
C GLY A 41 -1.44 6.87 -1.61
N ASP A 42 -0.73 7.57 -2.50
CA ASP A 42 -1.09 7.71 -3.92
C ASP A 42 -1.06 6.35 -4.65
N MET A 43 -0.07 5.50 -4.34
CA MET A 43 0.01 4.14 -4.89
C MET A 43 -1.19 3.28 -4.47
N ILE A 44 -1.51 3.27 -3.17
CA ILE A 44 -2.65 2.51 -2.65
C ILE A 44 -3.96 3.03 -3.26
N ALA A 45 -4.16 4.35 -3.31
CA ALA A 45 -5.36 4.95 -3.89
C ALA A 45 -5.51 4.61 -5.39
N GLY A 46 -4.40 4.58 -6.13
CA GLY A 46 -4.38 4.18 -7.54
C GLY A 46 -4.79 2.72 -7.76
N LEU A 47 -4.34 1.81 -6.88
CA LEU A 47 -4.68 0.38 -6.95
C LEU A 47 -6.14 0.08 -6.59
N VAL A 48 -6.75 0.90 -5.73
CA VAL A 48 -8.17 0.75 -5.33
C VAL A 48 -9.11 1.29 -6.41
N SER A 49 -8.66 2.26 -7.20
CA SER A 49 -9.48 2.97 -8.19
C SER A 49 -9.45 2.37 -9.60
N GLY A 50 -8.51 1.46 -9.87
CA GLY A 50 -8.34 0.77 -11.15
C GLY A 50 -8.91 -0.66 -11.13
#